data_AF-A0A2G6NQH6-F1
#
_entry.id   AF-A0A2G6NQH6-F1
#
_cell.length_a   1.000
_cell.length_b   1.000
_cell.length_c   1.000
_cell.angle_alpha   90.00
_cell.angle_beta   90.00
_cell.angle_gamma   90.00
#
_symmetry.space_group_name_H-M   'P 1'
#
loop_
_entity.id
_entity.type
_entity.pdbx_description
1 polymer ?
#
loop_
_entity_poly.entity_id
_entity_poly.type
_entity_poly.pdbx_seq_one_letter_code
_entity_poly.pdbx_strand_id
1 'polypeptide(L)'
;MIYKGSSWEPISRGLPQKKDKKMRKIYGSEKFFSFLFNLFLNLKALISKIKKPEIYFSKKFLLFSASIIVFNSGNIFAITELSKEEMKKKVAASGISIGIKGAVFYHDNSSIKLIDTQDSDQAYINFHNIKRLSTYTTGDIDLDSNGYTNHLEIDIINPQDPGSSYDNPFVSIKCDDWGSRNYINIEEINFNGYKIGSLDIRESSTPKWNLSLGAHNSGIDMEAGLKSKIPQLSFNYGNPSDSYYLGFTSFFLAKNFPGSAAFPDDPSNPSTWNANGKFKVGDFQQNNPATIDIGVRVSDNSPVISISAPMSGSVRMGNIHIKDKDFGPAAIDGIIVHTMSIEIPGRDLGDI
;
A
#
# COMPACT_ATOMS: atom_id res chain seq x y z
N MET A 1 -39.39 22.48 -12.40
CA MET A 1 -39.24 22.43 -13.87
C MET A 1 -38.73 21.04 -14.20
N ILE A 2 -39.57 20.22 -14.84
CA ILE A 2 -39.28 18.82 -15.19
C ILE A 2 -38.50 18.82 -16.49
N TYR A 3 -37.37 18.13 -16.56
CA TYR A 3 -36.89 17.53 -17.81
C TYR A 3 -36.35 16.13 -17.56
N LYS A 4 -36.81 15.24 -18.43
CA LYS A 4 -36.62 13.78 -18.49
C LYS A 4 -35.51 13.49 -19.50
N GLY A 5 -34.90 12.31 -19.35
CA GLY A 5 -33.59 11.96 -19.91
C GLY A 5 -33.45 11.82 -21.42
N SER A 6 -32.22 11.54 -21.83
CA SER A 6 -31.92 10.79 -23.05
C SER A 6 -30.59 10.04 -22.89
N SER A 7 -30.69 8.73 -23.12
CA SER A 7 -29.65 7.73 -23.30
C SER A 7 -28.62 8.10 -24.36
N TRP A 8 -27.37 7.65 -24.17
CA TRP A 8 -26.33 7.66 -25.21
C TRP A 8 -25.95 6.23 -25.59
N GLU A 9 -26.24 5.85 -26.83
CA GLU A 9 -25.62 4.75 -27.55
C GLU A 9 -24.52 5.30 -28.51
N PRO A 10 -23.54 4.49 -28.91
CA PRO A 10 -22.31 4.97 -29.52
C PRO A 10 -22.46 5.15 -31.05
N ILE A 11 -22.21 6.36 -31.54
CA ILE A 11 -22.05 6.62 -32.97
C ILE A 11 -20.58 6.51 -33.37
N SER A 12 -20.33 5.61 -34.30
CA SER A 12 -19.05 5.43 -34.99
C SER A 12 -18.94 6.38 -36.20
N ARG A 13 -17.68 6.76 -36.49
CA ARG A 13 -17.11 7.37 -37.71
C ARG A 13 -16.97 8.90 -37.75
N GLY A 14 -15.75 9.34 -38.08
CA GLY A 14 -15.45 10.61 -38.75
C GLY A 14 -14.28 11.39 -38.16
N LEU A 15 -13.05 11.04 -38.53
CA LEU A 15 -11.85 11.87 -38.27
C LEU A 15 -11.98 13.26 -38.91
N PRO A 16 -11.38 14.29 -38.28
CA PRO A 16 -10.49 15.17 -39.01
C PRO A 16 -9.11 15.30 -38.36
N GLN A 17 -8.12 15.45 -39.24
CA GLN A 17 -6.69 15.50 -38.94
C GLN A 17 -6.22 16.81 -38.28
N LYS A 18 -5.18 16.63 -37.45
CA LYS A 18 -4.04 17.51 -37.14
C LYS A 18 -4.31 18.91 -36.56
N LYS A 19 -4.00 19.05 -35.27
CA LYS A 19 -3.11 20.13 -34.78
C LYS A 19 -2.00 19.52 -33.94
N ASP A 20 -0.76 19.78 -34.35
CA ASP A 20 0.45 19.36 -33.65
C ASP A 20 0.49 19.93 -32.23
N LYS A 21 0.42 19.03 -31.23
CA LYS A 21 0.98 19.28 -29.90
C LYS A 21 2.06 18.22 -29.68
N LYS A 22 3.31 18.67 -29.58
CA LYS A 22 4.45 17.85 -29.15
C LYS A 22 4.15 17.29 -27.77
N MET A 23 3.64 16.06 -27.70
CA MET A 23 3.68 15.25 -26.48
C MET A 23 5.12 14.81 -26.26
N ARG A 24 5.74 15.31 -25.19
CA ARG A 24 6.95 14.69 -24.66
C ARG A 24 6.53 13.40 -23.95
N LYS A 25 6.87 12.25 -24.54
CA LYS A 25 6.89 10.98 -23.82
C LYS A 25 7.94 11.11 -22.71
N ILE A 26 7.50 10.99 -21.46
CA ILE A 26 8.38 10.71 -20.34
C ILE A 26 8.35 9.20 -20.17
N TYR A 27 9.46 8.54 -20.46
CA TYR A 27 9.66 7.15 -20.04
C TYR A 27 10.16 7.20 -18.60
N GLY A 28 9.26 6.90 -17.67
CA GLY A 28 9.56 6.77 -16.24
C GLY A 28 9.92 5.33 -15.89
N SER A 29 10.94 5.18 -15.05
CA SER A 29 11.76 3.98 -14.86
C SER A 29 11.12 2.85 -14.05
N GLU A 30 10.75 1.75 -14.70
CA GLU A 30 10.26 0.52 -14.04
C GLU A 30 11.34 -0.33 -13.35
N LYS A 31 12.61 0.09 -13.34
CA LYS A 31 13.69 -0.68 -12.68
C LYS A 31 14.22 -0.11 -11.37
N PHE A 32 13.80 1.09 -10.96
CA PHE A 32 14.27 1.69 -9.70
C PHE A 32 13.62 1.03 -8.46
N PHE A 33 12.33 0.67 -8.54
CA PHE A 33 11.62 -0.03 -7.45
C PHE A 33 11.93 -1.54 -7.38
N SER A 34 12.24 -2.19 -8.51
CA SER A 34 12.65 -3.60 -8.53
C SER A 34 14.12 -3.81 -8.10
N PHE A 35 14.97 -2.78 -8.22
CA PHE A 35 16.37 -2.79 -7.79
C PHE A 35 16.55 -2.43 -6.31
N LEU A 36 15.84 -1.45 -5.73
CA LEU A 36 15.87 -1.19 -4.27
C LEU A 36 15.36 -2.40 -3.46
N PHE A 37 14.41 -3.14 -4.02
CA PHE A 37 13.81 -4.31 -3.38
C PHE A 37 14.68 -5.59 -3.46
N ASN A 38 15.50 -5.76 -4.50
CA ASN A 38 16.43 -6.91 -4.61
C ASN A 38 17.86 -6.62 -4.12
N LEU A 39 18.27 -5.35 -4.03
CA LEU A 39 19.64 -4.96 -3.64
C LEU A 39 19.87 -4.96 -2.11
N PHE A 40 18.84 -4.78 -1.29
CA PHE A 40 19.01 -4.84 0.18
C PHE A 40 18.94 -6.26 0.75
N LEU A 41 18.19 -7.16 0.10
CA LEU A 41 17.88 -8.47 0.68
C LEU A 41 18.94 -9.56 0.43
N ASN A 42 19.94 -9.38 -0.45
CA ASN A 42 20.81 -10.53 -0.81
C ASN A 42 22.33 -10.29 -1.02
N LEU A 43 22.88 -9.07 -0.93
CA LEU A 43 24.29 -8.86 -1.35
C LEU A 43 25.35 -8.64 -0.27
N LYS A 44 24.99 -8.46 1.00
CA LYS A 44 25.99 -8.33 2.09
C LYS A 44 26.19 -9.61 2.91
N ALA A 45 25.18 -10.46 2.99
CA ALA A 45 25.27 -11.75 3.68
C ALA A 45 26.08 -12.80 2.90
N LEU A 46 26.29 -12.63 1.58
CA LEU A 46 26.91 -13.66 0.74
C LEU A 46 28.42 -13.48 0.50
N ILE A 47 29.00 -12.29 0.67
CA ILE A 47 30.39 -12.03 0.23
C ILE A 47 31.42 -12.13 1.36
N SER A 48 31.03 -12.06 2.63
CA SER A 48 32.00 -12.07 3.74
C SER A 48 32.39 -13.45 4.27
N LYS A 49 31.76 -14.56 3.82
CA LYS A 49 32.00 -15.90 4.38
C LYS A 49 32.59 -16.95 3.43
N ILE A 50 33.07 -16.58 2.24
CA ILE A 50 33.85 -17.51 1.39
C ILE A 50 35.34 -17.16 1.46
N LYS A 51 36.08 -17.93 2.29
CA LYS A 51 37.54 -18.03 2.19
C LYS A 51 37.88 -18.77 0.88
N LYS A 52 38.29 -18.00 -0.15
CA LYS A 52 38.98 -18.29 -1.46
C LYS A 52 38.93 -19.73 -2.05
N PRO A 53 38.90 -19.94 -3.40
CA PRO A 53 39.42 -19.05 -4.46
C PRO A 53 38.55 -18.91 -5.76
N GLU A 54 38.96 -17.96 -6.60
CA GLU A 54 38.80 -17.88 -8.07
C GLU A 54 37.43 -18.12 -8.72
N ILE A 55 36.66 -17.05 -8.97
CA ILE A 55 35.80 -16.96 -10.16
C ILE A 55 35.89 -15.55 -10.77
N TYR A 56 36.29 -15.50 -12.05
CA TYR A 56 36.34 -14.31 -12.91
C TYR A 56 34.92 -13.79 -13.20
N PHE A 57 34.33 -13.03 -12.27
CA PHE A 57 33.23 -12.12 -12.62
C PHE A 57 33.82 -10.83 -13.18
N SER A 58 33.64 -10.62 -14.49
CA SER A 58 34.45 -9.67 -15.26
C SER A 58 34.37 -8.23 -14.72
N LYS A 59 35.55 -7.65 -14.47
CA LYS A 59 35.76 -6.24 -14.09
C LYS A 59 35.06 -5.22 -15.00
N LYS A 60 34.62 -5.62 -16.20
CA LYS A 60 33.95 -4.78 -17.19
C LYS A 60 32.48 -4.51 -16.87
N PHE A 61 31.79 -5.41 -16.14
CA PHE A 61 30.40 -5.18 -15.72
C PHE A 61 30.33 -4.21 -14.53
N LEU A 62 31.28 -4.31 -13.59
CA LEU A 62 31.39 -3.37 -12.47
C LEU A 62 31.72 -1.94 -12.92
N LEU A 63 32.54 -1.79 -13.97
CA LEU A 63 32.86 -0.49 -14.59
C LEU A 63 31.66 0.11 -15.35
N PHE A 64 30.75 -0.71 -15.88
CA PHE A 64 29.51 -0.26 -16.53
C PHE A 64 28.42 0.13 -15.52
N SER A 65 28.31 -0.59 -14.39
CA SER A 65 27.43 -0.20 -13.27
C SER A 65 27.93 1.08 -12.58
N ALA A 66 29.24 1.23 -12.42
CA ALA A 66 29.84 2.41 -11.83
C ALA A 66 29.69 3.65 -12.74
N SER A 67 29.79 3.51 -14.07
CA SER A 67 29.63 4.66 -14.97
C SER A 67 28.19 5.21 -15.03
N ILE A 68 27.17 4.37 -14.81
CA ILE A 68 25.77 4.81 -14.73
C ILE A 68 25.48 5.58 -13.42
N ILE A 69 26.25 5.30 -12.35
CA ILE A 69 26.16 6.03 -11.08
C ILE A 69 26.99 7.34 -11.12
N VAL A 70 28.09 7.37 -11.88
CA VAL A 70 29.03 8.52 -11.92
C VAL A 70 28.54 9.69 -12.79
N PHE A 71 27.44 9.55 -13.56
CA PHE A 71 26.83 10.68 -14.28
C PHE A 71 25.66 11.38 -13.56
N ASN A 72 25.37 11.04 -12.30
CA ASN A 72 24.64 11.93 -11.39
C ASN A 72 25.60 12.41 -10.30
N SER A 73 26.17 13.58 -10.54
CA SER A 73 27.19 14.21 -9.71
C SER A 73 26.74 14.34 -8.24
N GLY A 74 27.45 13.63 -7.38
CA GLY A 74 27.94 14.11 -6.08
C GLY A 74 26.88 14.60 -5.09
N ASN A 75 26.31 13.66 -4.33
CA ASN A 75 26.18 13.77 -2.87
C ASN A 75 25.97 12.35 -2.33
N ILE A 76 26.97 11.83 -1.62
CA ILE A 76 26.85 10.60 -0.83
C ILE A 76 26.03 11.00 0.40
N PHE A 77 24.73 10.68 0.40
CA PHE A 77 23.92 10.77 1.60
C PHE A 77 24.27 9.58 2.50
N ALA A 78 25.04 9.83 3.55
CA ALA A 78 25.06 8.95 4.71
C ALA A 78 23.88 9.34 5.60
N ILE A 79 23.07 8.37 6.01
CA ILE A 79 22.07 8.58 7.06
C ILE A 79 22.84 8.58 8.38
N THR A 80 23.03 9.77 8.94
CA THR A 80 23.56 9.96 10.30
C THR A 80 22.43 10.44 11.19
N GLU A 81 22.31 9.83 12.38
CA GLU A 81 21.39 10.30 13.42
C GLU A 81 21.71 11.77 13.76
N LEU A 82 20.70 12.63 13.68
CA LEU A 82 20.84 14.04 14.03
C LEU A 82 20.65 14.20 15.53
N SER A 83 21.50 15.00 16.18
CA SER A 83 21.32 15.32 17.59
C SER A 83 20.00 16.10 17.82
N LYS A 84 19.43 16.02 19.03
CA LYS A 84 18.20 16.77 19.40
C LYS A 84 18.33 18.28 19.14
N GLU A 85 19.53 18.84 19.24
CA GLU A 85 19.86 20.24 18.93
C GLU A 85 19.85 20.54 17.41
N GLU A 86 20.30 19.60 16.58
CA GLU A 86 20.28 19.74 15.12
C GLU A 86 18.89 19.58 14.53
N MET A 87 18.09 18.65 15.07
CA MET A 87 16.67 18.51 14.72
C MET A 87 15.89 19.80 15.02
N LYS A 88 16.13 20.44 16.17
CA LYS A 88 15.51 21.73 16.53
C LYS A 88 15.91 22.88 15.61
N LYS A 89 17.10 22.85 15.01
CA LYS A 89 17.60 23.90 14.09
C LYS A 89 17.08 23.75 12.66
N LYS A 90 16.54 22.59 12.29
CA LYS A 90 16.03 22.31 10.95
C LYS A 90 14.51 22.37 10.96
N VAL A 91 13.97 23.58 10.92
CA VAL A 91 12.56 23.80 10.57
C VAL A 91 12.43 23.54 9.07
N ALA A 92 11.92 22.37 8.69
CA ALA A 92 11.56 22.09 7.31
C ALA A 92 10.38 23.00 6.94
N ALA A 93 10.66 24.17 6.37
CA ALA A 93 9.65 25.18 6.09
C ALA A 93 8.87 24.97 4.76
N SER A 94 8.90 23.77 4.17
CA SER A 94 8.03 23.47 3.03
C SER A 94 7.87 21.96 2.81
N GLY A 95 6.69 21.44 3.11
CA GLY A 95 6.24 20.17 2.58
C GLY A 95 6.14 20.19 1.05
N ILE A 96 6.15 19.01 0.44
CA ILE A 96 5.93 18.82 -1.00
C ILE A 96 4.45 18.49 -1.21
N SER A 97 3.75 19.31 -1.98
CA SER A 97 2.39 19.01 -2.45
C SER A 97 2.41 18.52 -3.90
N ILE A 98 1.73 17.42 -4.18
CA ILE A 98 1.68 16.77 -5.49
C ILE A 98 0.22 16.63 -5.91
N GLY A 99 -0.13 17.29 -7.02
CA GLY A 99 -1.40 17.09 -7.71
C GLY A 99 -1.26 16.04 -8.81
N ILE A 100 -2.25 15.17 -8.96
CA ILE A 100 -2.32 14.18 -10.03
C ILE A 100 -3.68 14.32 -10.68
N LYS A 101 -3.74 14.47 -12.00
CA LYS A 101 -5.02 14.62 -12.71
C LYS A 101 -5.21 13.49 -13.69
N GLY A 102 -6.18 12.62 -13.41
CA GLY A 102 -6.61 11.55 -14.32
C GLY A 102 -5.48 10.63 -14.78
N ALA A 103 -4.50 10.32 -13.93
CA ALA A 103 -3.43 9.40 -14.28
C ALA A 103 -4.01 8.00 -14.44
N VAL A 104 -3.71 7.34 -15.56
CA VAL A 104 -4.19 5.99 -15.88
C VAL A 104 -2.99 5.07 -16.07
N PHE A 105 -2.99 3.97 -15.34
CA PHE A 105 -1.98 2.93 -15.42
C PHE A 105 -2.65 1.62 -15.86
N TYR A 106 -2.17 1.07 -16.97
CA TYR A 106 -2.56 -0.25 -17.45
C TYR A 106 -1.38 -1.19 -17.35
N HIS A 107 -1.55 -2.28 -16.61
CA HIS A 107 -0.54 -3.30 -16.42
C HIS A 107 -1.11 -4.62 -16.92
N ASP A 108 -0.36 -5.29 -17.78
CA ASP A 108 -0.71 -6.59 -18.36
C ASP A 108 0.51 -7.50 -18.20
N ASN A 109 0.40 -8.48 -17.31
CA ASN A 109 1.48 -9.43 -17.06
C ASN A 109 1.00 -10.81 -17.49
N SER A 110 1.74 -11.43 -18.41
CA SER A 110 1.43 -12.80 -18.85
C SER A 110 1.53 -13.80 -17.69
N SER A 111 2.53 -13.66 -16.83
CA SER A 111 2.63 -14.46 -15.61
C SER A 111 3.49 -13.82 -14.52
N ILE A 112 3.11 -14.02 -13.25
CA ILE A 112 3.96 -13.80 -12.07
C ILE A 112 4.04 -15.13 -11.30
N LYS A 113 5.25 -15.65 -11.08
CA LYS A 113 5.49 -16.89 -10.33
C LYS A 113 6.24 -16.59 -9.04
N LEU A 114 5.72 -17.08 -7.92
CA LEU A 114 6.40 -17.07 -6.62
C LEU A 114 6.82 -18.51 -6.31
N ILE A 115 8.11 -18.73 -6.05
CA ILE A 115 8.70 -20.05 -5.82
C ILE A 115 9.24 -20.09 -4.40
N ASP A 116 8.93 -21.16 -3.67
CA ASP A 116 9.63 -21.52 -2.45
C ASP A 116 11.01 -22.07 -2.80
N THR A 117 12.04 -21.29 -2.54
CA THR A 117 13.44 -21.66 -2.85
C THR A 117 14.02 -22.68 -1.88
N GLN A 118 13.35 -22.95 -0.76
CA GLN A 118 13.80 -23.92 0.25
C GLN A 118 13.14 -25.30 0.09
N ASP A 119 12.00 -25.35 -0.61
CA ASP A 119 11.36 -26.62 -0.97
C ASP A 119 12.17 -27.34 -2.06
N SER A 120 12.56 -28.59 -1.80
CA SER A 120 13.26 -29.41 -2.77
C SER A 120 12.45 -29.67 -4.04
N ASP A 121 11.12 -29.64 -3.93
CA ASP A 121 10.17 -29.81 -5.03
C ASP A 121 9.83 -28.46 -5.71
N GLN A 122 10.44 -27.36 -5.25
CA GLN A 122 10.26 -25.99 -5.74
C GLN A 122 8.78 -25.60 -5.82
N ALA A 123 8.06 -25.81 -4.71
CA ALA A 123 6.66 -25.45 -4.64
C ALA A 123 6.46 -23.98 -5.08
N TYR A 124 5.42 -23.73 -5.88
CA TYR A 124 5.18 -22.43 -6.45
C TYR A 124 3.69 -22.13 -6.57
N ILE A 125 3.38 -20.84 -6.51
CA ILE A 125 2.12 -20.27 -6.96
C ILE A 125 2.39 -19.40 -8.19
N ASN A 126 1.58 -19.55 -9.23
CA ASN A 126 1.70 -18.83 -10.47
C ASN A 126 0.38 -18.14 -10.81
N PHE A 127 0.45 -16.86 -11.13
CA PHE A 127 -0.67 -16.03 -11.52
C PHE A 127 -0.52 -15.73 -13.01
N HIS A 128 -1.52 -16.09 -13.82
CA HIS A 128 -1.50 -15.92 -15.27
C HIS A 128 -2.47 -14.85 -15.73
N ASN A 129 -2.10 -14.17 -16.83
CA ASN A 129 -2.90 -13.15 -17.50
C ASN A 129 -3.45 -12.10 -16.52
N ILE A 130 -2.54 -11.49 -15.77
CA ILE A 130 -2.87 -10.49 -14.76
C ILE A 130 -3.10 -9.16 -15.45
N LYS A 131 -4.35 -8.70 -15.43
CA LYS A 131 -4.75 -7.40 -15.97
C LYS A 131 -5.07 -6.47 -14.82
N ARG A 132 -4.45 -5.30 -14.82
CA ARG A 132 -4.73 -4.25 -13.85
C ARG A 132 -4.93 -2.92 -14.54
N LEU A 133 -6.03 -2.26 -14.20
CA LEU A 133 -6.31 -0.88 -14.58
C LEU A 133 -6.43 -0.04 -13.31
N SER A 134 -5.60 0.98 -13.18
CA SER A 134 -5.63 1.89 -12.04
C SER A 134 -5.78 3.32 -12.51
N THR A 135 -6.68 4.07 -11.90
CA THR A 135 -6.83 5.51 -12.14
C THR A 135 -6.58 6.27 -10.84
N TYR A 136 -5.84 7.38 -10.92
CA TYR A 136 -5.50 8.20 -9.76
C TYR A 136 -5.73 9.69 -10.04
N THR A 137 -6.28 10.40 -9.06
CA THR A 137 -6.51 11.85 -9.10
C THR A 137 -6.42 12.43 -7.68
N THR A 138 -5.83 13.60 -7.52
CA THR A 138 -5.73 14.38 -6.27
C THR A 138 -5.39 15.84 -6.58
N GLY A 139 -5.81 16.77 -5.72
CA GLY A 139 -5.58 18.21 -5.86
C GLY A 139 -6.69 18.99 -6.58
N ASP A 140 -7.62 18.32 -7.26
CA ASP A 140 -8.77 18.94 -7.94
C ASP A 140 -10.11 18.22 -7.71
N ILE A 141 -10.16 17.35 -6.70
CA ILE A 141 -11.35 16.61 -6.27
C ILE A 141 -11.56 16.78 -4.78
N ASP A 142 -12.82 16.82 -4.35
CA ASP A 142 -13.25 16.85 -2.96
C ASP A 142 -14.14 15.62 -2.74
N LEU A 143 -13.59 14.58 -2.09
CA LEU A 143 -14.25 13.28 -1.96
C LEU A 143 -15.13 13.18 -0.71
N ASP A 144 -14.93 14.05 0.27
CA ASP A 144 -15.72 14.08 1.50
C ASP A 144 -16.63 15.32 1.62
N SER A 145 -16.68 16.15 0.56
CA SER A 145 -17.52 17.34 0.44
C SER A 145 -17.27 18.36 1.54
N ASN A 146 -16.02 18.46 2.02
CA ASN A 146 -15.62 19.41 3.06
C ASN A 146 -15.30 20.82 2.50
N GLY A 147 -15.33 21.00 1.18
CA GLY A 147 -15.03 22.26 0.50
C GLY A 147 -13.55 22.47 0.15
N TYR A 148 -12.69 21.50 0.44
CA TYR A 148 -11.26 21.52 0.18
C TYR A 148 -10.88 20.41 -0.81
N THR A 149 -9.92 20.71 -1.69
CA THR A 149 -9.35 19.72 -2.61
C THR A 149 -7.92 19.44 -2.18
N ASN A 150 -7.71 18.35 -1.45
CA ASN A 150 -6.39 18.03 -0.89
C ASN A 150 -5.47 17.42 -1.95
N HIS A 151 -4.18 17.75 -1.83
CA HIS A 151 -3.11 17.16 -2.63
C HIS A 151 -2.52 15.94 -1.90
N LEU A 152 -1.66 15.18 -2.58
CA LEU A 152 -0.72 14.32 -1.86
C LEU A 152 0.33 15.22 -1.20
N GLU A 153 0.51 15.10 0.11
CA GLU A 153 1.45 15.89 0.89
C GLU A 153 2.54 15.00 1.47
N ILE A 154 3.79 15.44 1.35
CA ILE A 154 4.95 14.87 2.05
C ILE A 154 5.52 16.00 2.89
N ASP A 155 5.52 15.83 4.21
CA ASP A 155 5.98 16.87 5.13
C ASP A 155 6.77 16.27 6.31
N ILE A 156 7.53 17.13 6.98
CA ILE A 156 8.17 16.80 8.26
C ILE A 156 7.41 17.57 9.34
N ILE A 157 6.70 16.82 10.19
CA ILE A 157 5.93 17.39 11.29
C ILE A 157 6.84 17.44 12.52
N ASN A 158 6.99 18.63 13.08
CA ASN A 158 7.78 18.87 14.28
C ASN A 158 6.90 18.86 15.53
N PRO A 159 7.47 18.58 16.72
CA PRO A 159 6.74 18.65 17.99
C PRO A 159 6.14 20.04 18.28
N GLN A 160 6.71 21.09 17.68
CA GLN A 160 6.25 22.47 17.85
C GLN A 160 5.13 22.86 16.88
N ASP A 161 4.81 22.01 15.90
CA ASP A 161 3.78 22.32 14.92
C ASP A 161 2.39 22.29 15.57
N PRO A 162 1.47 23.20 15.20
CA PRO A 162 0.11 23.21 15.72
C PRO A 162 -0.58 21.86 15.51
N GLY A 163 -1.00 21.22 16.60
CA GLY A 163 -1.61 19.90 16.56
C GLY A 163 -0.61 18.76 16.45
N SER A 164 0.67 18.95 16.79
CA SER A 164 1.57 17.84 17.14
C SER A 164 1.53 17.61 18.65
N SER A 165 1.32 16.38 19.09
CA SER A 165 1.40 15.98 20.50
C SER A 165 2.53 14.98 20.76
N TYR A 166 3.40 14.80 19.77
CA TYR A 166 4.46 13.80 19.79
C TYR A 166 5.82 14.49 19.88
N ASP A 167 6.68 13.99 20.77
CA ASP A 167 7.88 14.69 21.22
C ASP A 167 9.03 14.66 20.20
N ASN A 168 8.94 13.81 19.18
CA ASN A 168 9.95 13.71 18.13
C ASN A 168 9.38 14.16 16.78
N PRO A 169 10.17 14.80 15.93
CA PRO A 169 9.77 15.06 14.56
C PRO A 169 9.59 13.77 13.77
N PHE A 170 8.64 13.76 12.84
CA PHE A 170 8.33 12.61 12.00
C PHE A 170 8.01 13.02 10.57
N VAL A 171 8.28 12.14 9.62
CA VAL A 171 7.89 12.33 8.22
C VAL A 171 6.46 11.85 8.06
N SER A 172 5.62 12.64 7.41
CA SER A 172 4.24 12.27 7.10
C SER A 172 4.00 12.35 5.60
N ILE A 173 3.45 11.28 5.05
CA ILE A 173 2.93 11.20 3.69
C ILE A 173 1.42 10.98 3.80
N LYS A 174 0.61 11.90 3.29
CA LYS A 174 -0.85 11.81 3.42
C LYS A 174 -1.59 12.33 2.20
N CYS A 175 -2.79 11.81 1.99
CA CYS A 175 -3.73 12.35 1.02
C CYS A 175 -5.16 12.09 1.50
N ASP A 176 -5.88 13.16 1.77
CA ASP A 176 -7.24 13.09 2.28
C ASP A 176 -8.30 13.05 1.17
N ASP A 177 -7.92 13.39 -0.07
CA ASP A 177 -8.73 13.31 -1.30
C ASP A 177 -7.99 12.52 -2.41
N TRP A 178 -7.78 11.23 -2.16
CA TRP A 178 -7.10 10.32 -3.10
C TRP A 178 -8.10 9.57 -3.97
N GLY A 179 -8.49 10.19 -5.08
CA GLY A 179 -9.36 9.61 -6.09
C GLY A 179 -8.68 8.42 -6.73
N SER A 180 -9.05 7.21 -6.32
CA SER A 180 -8.45 5.97 -6.79
C SER A 180 -9.52 4.99 -7.23
N ARG A 181 -9.31 4.35 -8.37
CA ARG A 181 -10.10 3.19 -8.80
C ARG A 181 -9.17 2.16 -9.37
N ASN A 182 -9.12 0.99 -8.75
CA ASN A 182 -8.26 -0.11 -9.15
C ASN A 182 -9.12 -1.31 -9.54
N TYR A 183 -8.85 -1.84 -10.71
CA TYR A 183 -9.40 -3.10 -11.21
C TYR A 183 -8.25 -4.08 -11.31
N ILE A 184 -8.40 -5.26 -10.75
CA ILE A 184 -7.42 -6.34 -10.84
C ILE A 184 -8.17 -7.59 -11.25
N ASN A 185 -7.75 -8.19 -12.35
CA ASN A 185 -8.23 -9.46 -12.82
C ASN A 185 -7.04 -10.41 -12.99
N ILE A 186 -7.16 -11.60 -12.42
CA ILE A 186 -6.22 -12.70 -12.61
C ILE A 186 -7.03 -13.84 -13.17
N GLU A 187 -6.83 -14.17 -14.45
CA GLU A 187 -7.64 -15.17 -15.14
C GLU A 187 -7.37 -16.59 -14.60
N GLU A 188 -6.14 -16.86 -14.18
CA GLU A 188 -5.76 -18.17 -13.69
C GLU A 188 -4.69 -18.10 -12.59
N ILE A 189 -4.95 -18.86 -11.53
CA ILE A 189 -4.06 -19.03 -10.39
C ILE A 189 -3.77 -20.52 -10.28
N ASN A 190 -2.49 -20.87 -10.33
CA ASN A 190 -1.99 -22.24 -10.31
C ASN A 190 -1.12 -22.45 -9.09
N PHE A 191 -1.30 -23.56 -8.38
CA PHE A 191 -0.42 -24.03 -7.32
C PHE A 191 0.23 -25.35 -7.76
N ASN A 192 1.56 -25.39 -7.87
CA ASN A 192 2.31 -26.57 -8.32
C ASN A 192 1.79 -27.19 -9.64
N GLY A 193 1.36 -26.34 -10.57
CA GLY A 193 0.82 -26.76 -11.87
C GLY A 193 -0.67 -27.11 -11.86
N TYR A 194 -1.33 -27.12 -10.69
CA TYR A 194 -2.76 -27.33 -10.56
C TYR A 194 -3.50 -26.00 -10.54
N LYS A 195 -4.49 -25.85 -11.41
CA LYS A 195 -5.39 -24.69 -11.38
C LYS A 195 -6.22 -24.68 -10.11
N ILE A 196 -6.01 -23.67 -9.28
CA ILE A 196 -6.78 -23.47 -8.05
C ILE A 196 -7.86 -22.41 -8.21
N GLY A 197 -7.78 -21.53 -9.21
CA GLY A 197 -8.85 -20.57 -9.41
C GLY A 197 -8.55 -19.35 -10.27
N SER A 198 -9.34 -18.30 -10.06
CA SER A 198 -9.19 -16.96 -10.63
C SER A 198 -9.60 -15.89 -9.60
N LEU A 199 -9.13 -14.66 -9.78
CA LEU A 199 -9.41 -13.55 -8.87
C LEU A 199 -9.89 -12.33 -9.66
N ASP A 200 -10.96 -11.70 -9.18
CA ASP A 200 -11.49 -10.45 -9.70
C ASP A 200 -11.73 -9.47 -8.55
N ILE A 201 -11.06 -8.32 -8.58
CA ILE A 201 -11.26 -7.20 -7.65
C ILE A 201 -11.73 -6.02 -8.48
N ARG A 202 -12.96 -5.55 -8.20
CA ARG A 202 -13.56 -4.44 -8.96
C ARG A 202 -13.54 -3.16 -8.16
N GLU A 203 -12.97 -2.13 -8.76
CA GLU A 203 -13.04 -0.75 -8.31
C GLU A 203 -12.63 -0.55 -6.84
N SER A 204 -11.54 -1.18 -6.39
CA SER A 204 -11.02 -0.88 -5.07
C SER A 204 -10.50 0.55 -5.01
N SER A 205 -10.81 1.24 -3.92
CA SER A 205 -10.47 2.64 -3.70
C SER A 205 -9.97 2.86 -2.28
N THR A 206 -9.08 3.83 -2.13
CA THR A 206 -8.56 4.30 -0.84
C THR A 206 -8.66 5.83 -0.81
N PRO A 207 -9.87 6.40 -0.68
CA PRO A 207 -10.11 7.84 -0.81
C PRO A 207 -9.32 8.70 0.18
N LYS A 208 -8.89 8.14 1.31
CA LYS A 208 -8.21 8.88 2.36
C LYS A 208 -7.17 8.00 3.05
N TRP A 209 -5.91 8.43 3.13
CA TRP A 209 -4.84 7.68 3.79
C TRP A 209 -3.70 8.57 4.31
N ASN A 210 -2.92 8.03 5.26
CA ASN A 210 -1.64 8.57 5.67
C ASN A 210 -0.68 7.45 6.10
N LEU A 211 0.61 7.75 5.98
CA LEU A 211 1.70 7.02 6.59
C LEU A 211 2.63 8.04 7.23
N SER A 212 2.87 7.90 8.52
CA SER A 212 3.76 8.75 9.30
C SER A 212 4.83 7.88 9.94
N LEU A 213 6.09 8.30 9.90
CA LEU A 213 7.25 7.57 10.37
C LEU A 213 8.14 8.50 11.19
N GLY A 214 8.37 8.13 12.44
CA GLY A 214 9.29 8.80 13.37
C GLY A 214 10.34 7.83 13.87
N ALA A 215 11.47 8.34 14.35
CA ALA A 215 12.43 7.52 15.07
C ALA A 215 12.19 7.65 16.58
N HIS A 216 12.33 6.55 17.31
CA HIS A 216 12.42 6.55 18.77
C HIS A 216 13.57 5.64 19.19
N ASN A 217 14.42 6.06 20.13
CA ASN A 217 15.51 5.26 20.68
C ASN A 217 16.24 4.39 19.62
N SER A 218 15.96 3.08 19.61
CA SER A 218 16.52 2.06 18.72
C SER A 218 15.51 1.47 17.72
N GLY A 219 14.38 2.14 17.50
CA GLY A 219 13.26 1.67 16.70
C GLY A 219 12.63 2.76 15.84
N ILE A 220 11.51 2.38 15.22
CA ILE A 220 10.70 3.24 14.35
C ILE A 220 9.29 3.30 14.93
N ASP A 221 8.80 4.51 15.13
CA ASP A 221 7.41 4.79 15.42
C ASP A 221 6.66 5.04 14.12
N MET A 222 5.42 4.55 14.04
CA MET A 222 4.60 4.56 12.84
C MET A 222 3.15 4.89 13.18
N GLU A 223 2.52 5.66 12.30
CA GLU A 223 1.06 5.75 12.19
C GLU A 223 0.67 5.50 10.74
N ALA A 224 -0.21 4.54 10.51
CA ALA A 224 -0.84 4.31 9.22
C ALA A 224 -2.34 4.46 9.36
N GLY A 225 -2.94 5.30 8.53
CA GLY A 225 -4.38 5.50 8.49
C GLY A 225 -4.92 5.23 7.09
N LEU A 226 -6.03 4.50 6.98
CA LEU A 226 -6.67 4.27 5.67
C LEU A 226 -8.19 4.21 5.77
N LYS A 227 -8.86 4.85 4.81
CA LYS A 227 -10.26 4.62 4.47
C LYS A 227 -10.27 3.89 3.14
N SER A 228 -10.77 2.66 3.11
CA SER A 228 -10.82 1.85 1.88
C SER A 228 -12.19 1.26 1.63
N LYS A 229 -12.51 1.10 0.34
CA LYS A 229 -13.71 0.42 -0.14
C LYS A 229 -13.31 -0.56 -1.24
N ILE A 230 -13.78 -1.80 -1.14
CA ILE A 230 -13.75 -2.79 -2.20
C ILE A 230 -15.19 -3.20 -2.50
N PRO A 231 -15.81 -2.65 -3.55
CA PRO A 231 -17.19 -2.96 -3.91
C PRO A 231 -17.42 -4.45 -4.18
N GLN A 232 -16.46 -5.12 -4.81
CA GLN A 232 -16.56 -6.55 -5.10
C GLN A 232 -15.17 -7.19 -5.12
N LEU A 233 -15.07 -8.33 -4.43
CA LEU A 233 -14.02 -9.30 -4.62
C LEU A 233 -14.68 -10.65 -4.93
N SER A 234 -14.17 -11.33 -5.94
CA SER A 234 -14.60 -12.67 -6.33
C SER A 234 -13.37 -13.54 -6.53
N PHE A 235 -13.27 -14.62 -5.76
CA PHE A 235 -12.32 -15.71 -5.98
C PHE A 235 -13.10 -16.94 -6.42
N ASN A 236 -12.87 -17.38 -7.66
CA ASN A 236 -13.50 -18.59 -8.18
C ASN A 236 -12.52 -19.74 -7.98
N TYR A 237 -12.90 -20.75 -7.19
CA TYR A 237 -12.09 -21.93 -6.94
C TYR A 237 -12.53 -23.09 -7.85
N GLY A 238 -11.56 -23.84 -8.37
CA GLY A 238 -11.84 -25.06 -9.15
C GLY A 238 -12.21 -24.80 -10.62
N ASN A 239 -12.94 -25.74 -11.23
CA ASN A 239 -13.34 -25.64 -12.63
C ASN A 239 -14.47 -24.61 -12.81
N PRO A 240 -14.55 -23.87 -13.94
CA PRO A 240 -15.61 -22.90 -14.19
C PRO A 240 -17.04 -23.47 -14.15
N SER A 241 -17.19 -24.79 -14.31
CA SER A 241 -18.45 -25.53 -14.18
C SER A 241 -18.88 -25.75 -12.73
N ASP A 242 -17.94 -25.73 -11.80
CA ASP A 242 -18.17 -25.99 -10.39
C ASP A 242 -18.36 -24.64 -9.69
N SER A 243 -19.55 -24.40 -9.16
CA SER A 243 -20.01 -23.11 -8.62
C SER A 243 -19.32 -22.67 -7.31
N TYR A 244 -18.06 -23.08 -7.08
CA TYR A 244 -17.32 -22.76 -5.88
C TYR A 244 -16.73 -21.36 -5.99
N TYR A 245 -17.51 -20.37 -5.54
CA TYR A 245 -17.05 -18.99 -5.45
C TYR A 245 -16.93 -18.57 -3.98
N LEU A 246 -15.85 -17.87 -3.64
CA LEU A 246 -15.76 -17.03 -2.47
C LEU A 246 -15.92 -15.60 -2.96
N GLY A 247 -16.98 -14.92 -2.56
CA GLY A 247 -17.21 -13.54 -2.95
C GLY A 247 -17.60 -12.70 -1.75
N PHE A 248 -17.19 -11.44 -1.77
CA PHE A 248 -17.82 -10.46 -0.92
C PHE A 248 -18.17 -9.19 -1.68
N THR A 249 -19.20 -8.52 -1.18
CA THR A 249 -19.60 -7.19 -1.65
C THR A 249 -19.26 -6.15 -0.60
N SER A 250 -18.94 -4.93 -1.04
CA SER A 250 -18.83 -3.74 -0.20
C SER A 250 -18.00 -3.94 1.06
N PHE A 251 -16.74 -4.40 0.91
CA PHE A 251 -15.78 -4.38 2.01
C PHE A 251 -15.39 -2.92 2.29
N PHE A 252 -15.39 -2.55 3.56
CA PHE A 252 -14.99 -1.24 4.04
C PHE A 252 -14.01 -1.37 5.18
N LEU A 253 -13.02 -0.48 5.17
CA LEU A 253 -12.16 -0.19 6.30
C LEU A 253 -12.23 1.31 6.58
N ALA A 254 -12.64 1.70 7.79
CA ALA A 254 -12.88 3.11 8.15
C ALA A 254 -12.75 3.35 9.66
N LYS A 255 -12.85 4.61 10.11
CA LYS A 255 -12.92 4.93 11.55
C LYS A 255 -14.25 4.45 12.13
N ASN A 256 -15.35 4.85 11.50
CA ASN A 256 -16.71 4.55 11.93
C ASN A 256 -17.72 4.67 10.78
N PHE A 257 -18.98 4.34 11.07
CA PHE A 257 -20.11 4.43 10.15
C PHE A 257 -21.21 5.29 10.77
N PRO A 258 -21.11 6.63 10.71
CA PRO A 258 -22.14 7.50 11.25
C PRO A 258 -23.42 7.39 10.43
N GLY A 259 -24.52 7.05 11.10
CA GLY A 259 -25.86 7.29 10.58
C GLY A 259 -26.26 8.76 10.69
N SER A 260 -27.31 9.14 9.96
CA SER A 260 -28.02 10.40 10.17
C SER A 260 -29.42 10.14 10.75
N ALA A 261 -30.08 11.17 11.28
CA ALA A 261 -31.46 11.02 11.76
C ALA A 261 -32.43 10.57 10.65
N ALA A 262 -32.18 10.98 9.40
CA ALA A 262 -32.99 10.59 8.24
C ALA A 262 -32.60 9.24 7.65
N PHE A 263 -31.35 8.82 7.84
CA PHE A 263 -30.77 7.58 7.34
C PHE A 263 -29.91 6.97 8.44
N PRO A 264 -30.52 6.30 9.44
CA PRO A 264 -29.77 5.68 10.51
C PRO A 264 -28.85 4.60 9.95
N ASP A 265 -27.69 4.43 10.58
CA ASP A 265 -26.77 3.35 10.23
C ASP A 265 -27.35 2.02 10.72
N ASP A 266 -27.36 1.03 9.82
CA ASP A 266 -27.80 -0.33 10.12
C ASP A 266 -26.73 -1.33 9.65
N PRO A 267 -25.97 -1.95 10.58
CA PRO A 267 -24.98 -2.97 10.26
C PRO A 267 -25.53 -4.18 9.49
N SER A 268 -26.84 -4.43 9.53
CA SER A 268 -27.49 -5.52 8.77
C SER A 268 -27.93 -5.10 7.36
N ASN A 269 -27.80 -3.82 7.01
CA ASN A 269 -28.19 -3.30 5.71
C ASN A 269 -27.05 -2.47 5.06
N PRO A 270 -26.25 -3.08 4.16
CA PRO A 270 -25.11 -2.41 3.52
C PRO A 270 -25.44 -1.14 2.74
N SER A 271 -26.70 -0.96 2.33
CA SER A 271 -27.13 0.26 1.63
C SER A 271 -27.17 1.50 2.53
N THR A 272 -27.16 1.31 3.86
CA THR A 272 -27.15 2.40 4.85
C THR A 272 -25.74 2.83 5.25
N TRP A 273 -24.72 2.06 4.88
CA TRP A 273 -23.36 2.27 5.39
C TRP A 273 -22.71 3.50 4.78
N ASN A 274 -22.36 4.44 5.65
CA ASN A 274 -21.60 5.62 5.27
C ASN A 274 -20.25 5.64 6.00
N ALA A 275 -19.22 5.08 5.37
CA ALA A 275 -17.89 5.01 5.96
C ALA A 275 -17.28 6.41 6.17
N ASN A 276 -16.81 6.69 7.39
CA ASN A 276 -16.20 7.96 7.75
C ASN A 276 -14.85 7.77 8.45
N GLY A 277 -13.92 8.70 8.22
CA GLY A 277 -12.57 8.67 8.78
C GLY A 277 -11.72 7.47 8.38
N LYS A 278 -10.50 7.41 8.92
CA LYS A 278 -9.50 6.36 8.66
C LYS A 278 -9.55 5.30 9.76
N PHE A 279 -9.50 4.03 9.37
CA PHE A 279 -9.01 3.00 10.27
C PHE A 279 -7.53 3.26 10.52
N LYS A 280 -7.10 3.18 11.77
CA LYS A 280 -5.75 3.57 12.20
C LYS A 280 -4.98 2.38 12.74
N VAL A 281 -3.68 2.37 12.47
CA VAL A 281 -2.64 1.58 13.11
C VAL A 281 -1.64 2.57 13.69
N GLY A 282 -1.45 2.59 15.00
CA GLY A 282 -0.74 3.68 15.67
C GLY A 282 -1.54 4.98 15.74
N ASP A 283 -1.16 5.85 16.67
CA ASP A 283 -1.66 7.21 16.78
C ASP A 283 -0.61 8.13 17.44
N PHE A 284 0.09 8.92 16.62
CA PHE A 284 1.05 9.92 17.12
C PHE A 284 0.35 11.00 17.97
N GLN A 285 -0.91 11.33 17.65
CA GLN A 285 -1.69 12.37 18.33
C GLN A 285 -2.12 11.99 19.75
N GLN A 286 -2.04 10.71 20.08
CA GLN A 286 -2.34 10.19 21.42
C GLN A 286 -1.09 9.64 22.11
N ASN A 287 0.10 9.90 21.54
CA ASN A 287 1.36 9.33 21.99
C ASN A 287 1.29 7.79 22.13
N ASN A 288 0.61 7.14 21.18
CA ASN A 288 0.48 5.69 21.09
C ASN A 288 0.76 5.20 19.65
N PRO A 289 1.95 5.51 19.09
CA PRO A 289 2.33 5.03 17.77
C PRO A 289 2.43 3.50 17.75
N ALA A 290 2.37 2.93 16.55
CA ALA A 290 2.85 1.57 16.34
C ALA A 290 4.38 1.59 16.34
N THR A 291 5.01 0.60 16.96
CA THR A 291 6.47 0.54 17.09
C THR A 291 7.02 -0.64 16.31
N ILE A 292 8.20 -0.46 15.72
CA ILE A 292 9.05 -1.53 15.20
C ILE A 292 10.39 -1.41 15.90
N ASP A 293 10.72 -2.38 16.73
CA ASP A 293 11.90 -2.41 17.56
C ASP A 293 12.79 -3.60 17.19
N ILE A 294 14.10 -3.36 17.12
CA ILE A 294 15.09 -4.42 16.97
C ILE A 294 15.73 -4.63 18.34
N GLY A 295 15.68 -5.86 18.84
CA GLY A 295 16.20 -6.21 20.15
C GLY A 295 16.73 -7.63 20.22
N VAL A 296 17.02 -8.05 21.43
CA VAL A 296 17.49 -9.40 21.75
C VAL A 296 16.47 -10.05 22.68
N ARG A 297 16.00 -11.24 22.34
CA ARG A 297 15.06 -11.99 23.16
C ARG A 297 15.79 -12.54 24.39
N VAL A 298 15.28 -12.21 25.57
CA VAL A 298 15.94 -12.54 26.86
C VAL A 298 16.08 -14.04 27.10
N SER A 299 15.16 -14.86 26.58
CA SER A 299 15.14 -16.30 26.85
C SER A 299 16.26 -17.09 26.17
N ASP A 300 16.71 -16.65 25.00
CA ASP A 300 17.65 -17.39 24.14
C ASP A 300 18.74 -16.51 23.52
N ASN A 301 18.78 -15.23 23.89
CA ASN A 301 19.69 -14.21 23.37
C ASN A 301 19.64 -14.07 21.84
N SER A 302 18.51 -14.40 21.21
CA SER A 302 18.36 -14.30 19.76
C SER A 302 17.93 -12.90 19.32
N PRO A 303 18.42 -12.41 18.16
CA PRO A 303 17.87 -11.21 17.51
C PRO A 303 16.37 -11.36 17.27
N VAL A 304 15.60 -10.35 17.64
CA VAL A 304 14.16 -10.28 17.36
C VAL A 304 13.78 -8.91 16.82
N ILE A 305 12.86 -8.93 15.86
CA ILE A 305 12.10 -7.74 15.47
C ILE A 305 10.77 -7.84 16.21
N SER A 306 10.51 -6.88 17.09
CA SER A 306 9.24 -6.74 17.81
C SER A 306 8.42 -5.65 17.15
N ILE A 307 7.17 -5.96 16.83
CA ILE A 307 6.22 -5.00 16.27
C ILE A 307 5.08 -4.86 17.25
N SER A 308 4.84 -3.63 17.73
CA SER A 308 3.64 -3.28 18.49
C SER A 308 2.69 -2.50 17.59
N ALA A 309 1.50 -3.02 17.31
CA ALA A 309 0.54 -2.39 16.41
C ALA A 309 -0.81 -2.15 17.10
N PRO A 310 -0.94 -1.08 17.92
CA PRO A 310 -2.25 -0.65 18.39
C PRO A 310 -3.11 -0.24 17.19
N MET A 311 -4.40 -0.56 17.21
CA MET A 311 -5.30 -0.31 16.09
C MET A 311 -6.65 0.19 16.54
N SER A 312 -7.29 1.02 15.72
CA SER A 312 -8.67 1.41 15.94
C SER A 312 -9.45 1.65 14.66
N GLY A 313 -10.74 1.35 14.70
CA GLY A 313 -11.65 1.64 13.61
C GLY A 313 -12.78 0.62 13.49
N SER A 314 -13.25 0.43 12.27
CA SER A 314 -14.37 -0.46 11.96
C SER A 314 -14.12 -1.17 10.62
N VAL A 315 -14.54 -2.43 10.56
CA VAL A 315 -14.50 -3.28 9.36
C VAL A 315 -15.92 -3.72 9.06
N ARG A 316 -16.37 -3.54 7.81
CA ARG A 316 -17.68 -4.07 7.38
C ARG A 316 -17.58 -4.75 6.02
N MET A 317 -18.39 -5.78 5.81
CA MET A 317 -18.48 -6.58 4.58
C MET A 317 -19.94 -6.80 4.26
N GLY A 318 -20.41 -6.28 3.13
CA GLY A 318 -21.85 -6.20 2.81
C GLY A 318 -22.52 -7.55 2.61
N ASN A 319 -21.82 -8.48 1.99
CA ASN A 319 -22.27 -9.86 1.92
C ASN A 319 -21.07 -10.76 1.77
N ILE A 320 -21.05 -11.90 2.47
CA ILE A 320 -20.04 -12.92 2.33
C ILE A 320 -20.74 -14.16 1.76
N HIS A 321 -20.26 -14.60 0.61
CA HIS A 321 -20.79 -15.77 -0.04
C HIS A 321 -19.73 -16.84 -0.21
N ILE A 322 -20.11 -18.07 0.10
CA ILE A 322 -19.29 -19.25 -0.15
C ILE A 322 -20.17 -20.27 -0.85
N LYS A 323 -19.89 -20.51 -2.14
CA LYS A 323 -20.66 -21.39 -3.01
C LYS A 323 -22.14 -20.96 -3.08
N ASP A 324 -23.06 -21.77 -2.61
CA ASP A 324 -24.51 -21.54 -2.62
C ASP A 324 -25.02 -20.90 -1.32
N LYS A 325 -24.12 -20.61 -0.38
CA LYS A 325 -24.46 -20.04 0.92
C LYS A 325 -24.14 -18.55 0.98
N ASP A 326 -25.11 -17.82 1.49
CA ASP A 326 -25.04 -16.41 1.83
C ASP A 326 -24.99 -16.31 3.36
N PHE A 327 -23.94 -15.67 3.88
CA PHE A 327 -23.75 -15.46 5.32
C PHE A 327 -24.24 -14.08 5.77
N GLY A 328 -24.74 -13.27 4.84
CA GLY A 328 -25.19 -11.91 5.07
C GLY A 328 -24.04 -10.94 5.32
N PRO A 329 -24.38 -9.70 5.72
CA PRO A 329 -23.40 -8.70 6.11
C PRO A 329 -22.68 -9.07 7.39
N ALA A 330 -21.40 -8.73 7.46
CA ALA A 330 -20.59 -8.81 8.67
C ALA A 330 -20.08 -7.41 9.03
N ALA A 331 -20.18 -7.03 10.30
CA ALA A 331 -19.69 -5.76 10.81
C ALA A 331 -18.95 -5.99 12.13
N ILE A 332 -17.77 -5.37 12.24
CA ILE A 332 -16.99 -5.27 13.47
C ILE A 332 -16.67 -3.79 13.63
N ASP A 333 -17.46 -3.12 14.47
CA ASP A 333 -17.33 -1.69 14.72
C ASP A 333 -16.66 -1.42 16.05
N GLY A 334 -15.99 -0.26 16.16
CA GLY A 334 -15.35 0.16 17.40
C GLY A 334 -14.22 -0.77 17.83
N ILE A 335 -13.49 -1.36 16.87
CA ILE A 335 -12.27 -2.10 17.12
C ILE A 335 -11.31 -1.18 17.86
N ILE A 336 -10.81 -1.65 19.01
CA ILE A 336 -9.74 -1.03 19.77
C ILE A 336 -8.79 -2.16 20.16
N VAL A 337 -7.62 -2.16 19.55
CA VAL A 337 -6.52 -3.06 19.89
C VAL A 337 -5.51 -2.22 20.65
N HIS A 338 -5.41 -2.44 21.96
CA HIS A 338 -4.44 -1.73 22.80
C HIS A 338 -3.01 -2.19 22.53
N THR A 339 -2.83 -3.50 22.33
CA THR A 339 -1.53 -4.10 22.02
C THR A 339 -1.72 -5.27 21.06
N MET A 340 -0.92 -5.28 20.00
CA MET A 340 -0.70 -6.45 19.16
C MET A 340 0.81 -6.57 19.02
N SER A 341 1.38 -7.60 19.65
CA SER A 341 2.81 -7.87 19.57
C SER A 341 3.05 -8.98 18.56
N ILE A 342 3.89 -8.69 17.56
CA ILE A 342 4.40 -9.68 16.61
C ILE A 342 5.90 -9.74 16.81
N GLU A 343 6.40 -10.91 17.19
CA GLU A 343 7.83 -11.18 17.24
C GLU A 343 8.25 -12.00 16.04
N ILE A 344 9.17 -11.48 15.25
CA ILE A 344 9.80 -12.21 14.16
C ILE A 344 11.16 -12.70 14.67
N PRO A 345 11.35 -14.02 14.85
CA PRO A 345 12.63 -14.55 15.27
C PRO A 345 13.66 -14.35 14.16
N GLY A 346 14.80 -13.77 14.52
CA GLY A 346 15.94 -13.61 13.64
C GLY A 346 16.71 -14.91 13.44
N ARG A 347 16.09 -15.95 12.87
CA ARG A 347 16.91 -17.05 12.36
C ARG A 347 17.81 -16.47 11.25
N ASP A 348 19.11 -16.63 11.41
CA ASP A 348 20.16 -16.10 10.51
C ASP A 348 20.38 -14.58 10.50
N LEU A 349 19.90 -13.82 11.50
CA LEU A 349 20.28 -12.40 11.63
C LEU A 349 21.72 -12.19 12.14
N GLY A 350 22.45 -13.28 12.45
CA GLY A 350 23.81 -13.27 13.00
C GLY A 350 23.81 -13.04 14.52
N ASP A 351 24.94 -13.37 15.17
CA ASP A 351 25.17 -12.95 16.56
C ASP A 351 25.21 -11.41 16.58
N ILE A 352 24.27 -10.77 17.32
CA ILE A 352 24.27 -9.30 17.54
C ILE A 352 25.40 -8.93 18.51
#